data_AF-B1YDR5-F1
#
_entry.id   AF-B1YDR5-F1
#
_cell.length_a   1.000
_cell.length_b   1.000
_cell.length_c   1.000
_cell.angle_alpha   90.00
_cell.angle_beta   90.00
_cell.angle_gamma   90.00
#
_symmetry.space_group_name_H-M   'P 1'
#
loop_
_entity.id
_entity.type
_entity.pdbx_description
1 polymer ?
#
loop_
_entity_poly.entity_id
_entity_poly.type
_entity_poly.pdbx_seq_one_letter_code
_entity_poly.pdbx_strand_id
1 'polypeptide(L)'
;MPRAKKGRSSGKSSGKAGGVQVRIDLQSAPQFVHLSAVYKAGLLSYMATGVEIWRWDDVDHYVEEYNSFIASVFERRGRRRADIQSLLLESRDFGALESFSQSSGLLESKEFIHLDGRFFYKEARKVFGIARAVLKVADAFDGFTRVRIGERWYHVFVDVEDRTAAGDLWGVNERVWRRASNLGGLALLLYAASLVVLKLGGVSGRLFVGGGSYYTATALPVEALSRMRRVARFFVELVESGSDYVEPAASAIWSAISLSEVYGEGGGRWRVAEDWGRLYQVARSMLASRWLSEGERRALDALFGYA
;
A
#
# COMPACT_ATOMS: atom_id res chain seq x y z
N MET A 1 12.38 23.35 72.95
CA MET A 1 12.15 22.92 71.55
C MET A 1 11.80 21.44 71.54
N PRO A 2 10.55 21.05 71.31
CA PRO A 2 10.13 19.66 71.26
C PRO A 2 10.16 19.09 69.82
N ARG A 3 10.60 17.83 69.72
CA ARG A 3 10.59 16.98 68.52
C ARG A 3 9.16 16.61 68.11
N ALA A 4 8.81 16.82 66.84
CA ALA A 4 7.57 16.33 66.24
C ALA A 4 7.76 14.94 65.58
N LYS A 5 6.86 14.03 65.91
CA LYS A 5 6.76 12.64 65.45
C LYS A 5 6.46 12.57 63.93
N LYS A 6 7.23 11.75 63.18
CA LYS A 6 6.84 11.28 61.85
C LYS A 6 5.73 10.22 62.01
N GLY A 7 4.49 10.67 61.87
CA GLY A 7 3.33 9.81 61.65
C GLY A 7 3.33 9.33 60.20
N ARG A 8 3.27 8.01 60.04
CA ARG A 8 3.07 7.29 58.79
C ARG A 8 1.56 7.06 58.68
N SER A 9 0.87 7.65 57.69
CA SER A 9 -0.46 7.17 57.31
C SER A 9 -0.72 7.29 55.81
N SER A 10 -1.23 6.16 55.31
CA SER A 10 -2.26 5.99 54.28
C SER A 10 -1.97 6.44 52.86
N GLY A 11 -2.12 5.46 51.96
CA GLY A 11 -2.06 5.58 50.52
C GLY A 11 -2.91 6.72 49.97
N LYS A 12 -2.33 7.43 49.02
CA LYS A 12 -3.09 8.16 48.01
C LYS A 12 -3.09 7.32 46.74
N SER A 13 -4.21 6.63 46.55
CA SER A 13 -4.76 6.33 45.24
C SER A 13 -4.74 7.62 44.41
N SER A 14 -3.81 7.75 43.46
CA SER A 14 -3.90 8.74 42.40
C SER A 14 -5.01 8.32 41.45
N GLY A 15 -6.20 8.83 41.75
CA GLY A 15 -7.40 8.67 40.95
C GLY A 15 -7.23 9.23 39.55
N LYS A 16 -7.67 8.41 38.59
CA LYS A 16 -8.48 8.75 37.41
C LYS A 16 -8.14 10.07 36.71
N ALA A 17 -7.28 9.99 35.69
CA ALA A 17 -7.33 10.89 34.55
C ALA A 17 -8.61 10.61 33.75
N GLY A 18 -9.65 11.42 34.00
CA GLY A 18 -10.95 11.37 33.33
C GLY A 18 -10.93 12.00 31.94
N GLY A 19 -10.15 11.44 31.02
CA GLY A 19 -10.42 11.57 29.59
C GLY A 19 -11.13 10.30 29.14
N VAL A 20 -12.27 10.40 28.48
CA VAL A 20 -12.93 9.22 27.87
C VAL A 20 -11.96 8.65 26.84
N GLN A 21 -11.18 7.63 27.23
CA GLN A 21 -10.30 6.89 26.34
C GLN A 21 -11.19 6.00 25.48
N VAL A 22 -11.48 6.47 24.27
CA VAL A 22 -12.20 5.67 23.28
C VAL A 22 -11.38 4.39 23.05
N ARG A 23 -12.02 3.24 23.29
CA ARG A 23 -11.41 1.93 23.11
C ARG A 23 -11.73 1.43 21.71
N ILE A 24 -10.69 1.01 20.99
CA ILE A 24 -10.75 0.42 19.67
C ILE A 24 -10.29 -1.03 19.84
N ASP A 25 -11.26 -1.88 20.12
CA ASP A 25 -11.12 -3.33 20.01
C ASP A 25 -11.37 -3.78 18.56
N LEU A 26 -11.27 -5.08 18.29
CA LEU A 26 -11.50 -5.60 16.94
C LEU A 26 -12.92 -5.28 16.42
N GLN A 27 -13.95 -5.38 17.27
CA GLN A 27 -15.34 -5.20 16.83
C GLN A 27 -15.63 -3.74 16.44
N SER A 28 -14.98 -2.80 17.12
CA SER A 28 -15.11 -1.37 16.84
C SER A 28 -14.12 -0.86 15.80
N ALA A 29 -13.01 -1.57 15.55
CA ALA A 29 -11.98 -1.19 14.57
C ALA A 29 -12.52 -0.77 13.18
N PRO A 30 -13.53 -1.44 12.57
CA PRO A 30 -14.08 -1.01 11.28
C PRO A 30 -14.58 0.45 11.27
N GLN A 31 -15.06 0.96 12.40
CA GLN A 31 -15.59 2.33 12.53
C GLN A 31 -14.46 3.36 12.56
N PHE A 32 -13.22 2.90 12.73
CA PHE A 32 -12.02 3.72 12.85
C PHE A 32 -11.02 3.48 11.71
N VAL A 33 -11.47 2.98 10.55
CA VAL A 33 -10.60 2.74 9.38
C VAL A 33 -9.97 4.04 8.86
N HIS A 34 -10.53 5.21 9.16
CA HIS A 34 -9.89 6.50 8.89
C HIS A 34 -8.63 6.75 9.75
N LEU A 35 -8.39 5.95 10.80
CA LEU A 35 -7.14 5.96 11.55
C LEU A 35 -6.09 5.11 10.83
N SER A 36 -4.87 5.64 10.73
CA SER A 36 -3.79 5.04 9.95
C SER A 36 -3.41 3.64 10.39
N ALA A 37 -3.27 3.41 11.70
CA ALA A 37 -2.95 2.10 12.25
C ALA A 37 -4.02 1.06 11.89
N VAL A 38 -5.30 1.44 11.97
CA VAL A 38 -6.42 0.56 11.65
C VAL A 38 -6.45 0.24 10.15
N TYR A 39 -6.30 1.25 9.28
CA TYR A 39 -6.23 1.05 7.84
C TYR A 39 -5.09 0.10 7.44
N LYS A 40 -3.88 0.37 7.94
CA LYS A 40 -2.68 -0.46 7.68
C LYS A 40 -2.88 -1.89 8.16
N ALA A 41 -3.43 -2.07 9.36
CA ALA A 41 -3.69 -3.38 9.92
C ALA A 41 -4.71 -4.16 9.09
N GLY A 42 -5.81 -3.52 8.69
CA GLY A 42 -6.81 -4.12 7.81
C GLY A 42 -6.22 -4.55 6.48
N LEU A 43 -5.42 -3.68 5.86
CA LEU A 43 -4.81 -3.93 4.55
C LEU A 43 -3.75 -5.05 4.60
N LEU A 44 -2.84 -5.05 5.58
CA LEU A 44 -1.87 -6.15 5.70
C LEU A 44 -2.55 -7.46 6.08
N SER A 45 -3.53 -7.43 6.98
CA SER A 45 -4.29 -8.62 7.34
C SER A 45 -4.95 -9.24 6.11
N TYR A 46 -5.58 -8.40 5.28
CA TYR A 46 -6.16 -8.84 4.02
C TYR A 46 -5.10 -9.42 3.07
N MET A 47 -3.93 -8.79 2.92
CA MET A 47 -2.84 -9.34 2.10
C MET A 47 -2.31 -10.69 2.63
N ALA A 48 -2.30 -10.88 3.95
CA ALA A 48 -1.75 -12.07 4.59
C ALA A 48 -2.74 -13.25 4.62
N THR A 49 -4.02 -12.96 4.81
CA THR A 49 -5.05 -13.96 5.18
C THR A 49 -6.32 -13.88 4.32
N GLY A 50 -6.40 -12.94 3.36
CA GLY A 50 -7.58 -12.69 2.55
C GLY A 50 -8.71 -11.94 3.27
N VAL A 51 -8.54 -11.65 4.57
CA VAL A 51 -9.58 -11.05 5.41
C VAL A 51 -8.99 -10.01 6.37
N GLU A 52 -9.75 -8.96 6.65
CA GLU A 52 -9.36 -7.90 7.60
C GLU A 52 -9.34 -8.43 9.04
N ILE A 53 -8.42 -7.92 9.87
CA ILE A 53 -8.15 -8.42 11.24
C ILE A 53 -9.39 -8.46 12.15
N TRP A 54 -10.38 -7.62 11.89
CA TRP A 54 -11.62 -7.52 12.67
C TRP A 54 -12.77 -8.41 12.18
N ARG A 55 -12.57 -9.20 11.11
CA ARG A 55 -13.59 -10.12 10.58
C ARG A 55 -13.31 -11.59 10.90
N TRP A 56 -12.39 -11.85 11.83
CA TRP A 56 -12.03 -13.21 12.25
C TRP A 56 -12.83 -13.64 13.49
N ASP A 57 -13.48 -14.78 13.38
CA ASP A 57 -14.21 -15.41 14.49
C ASP A 57 -13.29 -16.30 15.34
N ASP A 58 -12.26 -16.90 14.73
CA ASP A 58 -11.24 -17.72 15.39
C ASP A 58 -9.89 -16.99 15.43
N VAL A 59 -9.56 -16.45 16.61
CA VAL A 59 -8.33 -15.69 16.85
C VAL A 59 -7.09 -16.57 16.75
N ASP A 60 -7.15 -17.81 17.23
CA ASP A 60 -5.98 -18.68 17.25
C ASP A 60 -5.62 -19.12 15.83
N HIS A 61 -6.62 -19.47 15.03
CA HIS A 61 -6.42 -19.77 13.62
C HIS A 61 -5.85 -18.56 12.84
N TYR A 62 -6.39 -17.36 13.07
CA TYR A 62 -5.85 -16.14 12.46
C TYR A 62 -4.39 -15.90 12.84
N VAL A 63 -4.02 -16.09 14.10
CA VAL A 63 -2.65 -15.94 14.59
C VAL A 63 -1.71 -16.88 13.86
N GLU A 64 -2.11 -18.14 13.66
CA GLU A 64 -1.33 -19.13 12.92
C GLU A 64 -1.11 -18.72 11.46
N GLU A 65 -2.17 -18.35 10.74
CA GLU A 65 -2.08 -17.93 9.34
C GLU A 65 -1.22 -16.67 9.18
N TYR A 66 -1.49 -15.64 9.98
CA TYR A 66 -0.75 -14.39 9.95
C TYR A 66 0.74 -14.62 10.25
N ASN A 67 1.06 -15.34 11.33
CA ASN A 67 2.44 -15.57 11.72
C ASN A 67 3.19 -16.43 10.70
N SER A 68 2.54 -17.43 10.10
CA SER A 68 3.10 -18.24 9.01
C SER A 68 3.43 -17.36 7.81
N PHE A 69 2.51 -16.48 7.41
CA PHE A 69 2.74 -15.50 6.36
C PHE A 69 3.94 -14.60 6.67
N ILE A 70 3.99 -13.96 7.85
CA ILE A 70 5.09 -13.08 8.25
C ILE A 70 6.43 -13.83 8.22
N ALA A 71 6.48 -15.05 8.78
CA ALA A 71 7.69 -15.86 8.75
C ALA A 71 8.17 -16.13 7.32
N SER A 72 7.26 -16.53 6.43
CA SER A 72 7.57 -16.81 5.02
C SER A 72 8.11 -15.59 4.27
N VAL A 73 7.56 -14.40 4.53
CA VAL A 73 8.00 -13.16 3.90
C VAL A 73 9.38 -12.75 4.37
N PHE A 74 9.63 -12.85 5.68
CA PHE A 74 10.93 -12.47 6.24
C PHE A 74 12.05 -13.43 5.85
N GLU A 75 11.75 -14.73 5.74
CA GLU A 75 12.68 -15.73 5.21
C GLU A 75 13.06 -15.39 3.76
N ARG A 76 12.09 -15.10 2.90
CA ARG A 76 12.33 -14.67 1.51
C ARG A 76 13.15 -13.38 1.41
N ARG A 77 13.02 -12.47 2.38
CA ARG A 77 13.79 -11.21 2.46
C ARG A 77 15.15 -11.35 3.16
N GLY A 78 15.55 -12.55 3.59
CA GLY A 78 16.84 -12.81 4.23
C GLY A 78 17.01 -12.11 5.59
N ARG A 79 15.92 -11.77 6.27
CA ARG A 79 15.96 -11.11 7.60
C ARG A 79 16.00 -12.13 8.73
N ARG A 80 16.60 -11.78 9.87
CA ARG A 80 16.75 -12.72 10.99
C ARG A 80 15.45 -12.86 11.77
N ARG A 81 15.20 -14.06 12.32
CA ARG A 81 14.01 -14.35 13.14
C ARG A 81 13.92 -13.50 14.42
N ALA A 82 15.04 -12.98 14.93
CA ALA A 82 15.03 -12.04 16.05
C ALA A 82 14.35 -10.71 15.69
N ASP A 83 14.42 -10.30 14.42
CA ASP A 83 13.88 -9.03 13.94
C ASP A 83 12.35 -9.06 13.74
N ILE A 84 11.73 -10.24 13.83
CA ILE A 84 10.28 -10.42 13.60
C ILE A 84 9.47 -10.63 14.89
N GLN A 85 10.11 -10.94 16.01
CA GLN A 85 9.40 -11.31 17.24
C GLN A 85 8.44 -10.23 17.74
N SER A 86 8.77 -8.96 17.52
CA SER A 86 7.89 -7.84 17.87
C SER A 86 6.64 -7.76 16.99
N LEU A 87 6.66 -8.37 15.80
CA LEU A 87 5.60 -8.34 14.80
C LEU A 87 4.68 -9.57 14.87
N LEU A 88 5.16 -10.68 15.43
CA LEU A 88 4.35 -11.88 15.61
C LEU A 88 3.23 -11.63 16.60
N LEU A 89 2.06 -12.16 16.28
CA LEU A 89 0.87 -12.07 17.12
C LEU A 89 0.82 -13.24 18.10
N GLU A 90 0.27 -12.95 19.28
CA GLU A 90 -0.17 -13.93 20.26
C GLU A 90 -1.64 -13.65 20.61
N SER A 91 -2.41 -14.66 21.03
CA SER A 91 -3.85 -14.51 21.34
C SER A 91 -4.11 -13.41 22.40
N ARG A 92 -3.18 -13.19 23.33
CA ARG A 92 -3.27 -12.10 24.32
C ARG A 92 -3.23 -10.69 23.71
N ASP A 93 -2.64 -10.51 22.52
CA ASP A 93 -2.51 -9.20 21.88
C ASP A 93 -3.87 -8.65 21.40
N PHE A 94 -4.88 -9.50 21.26
CA PHE A 94 -6.24 -9.10 20.85
C PHE A 94 -7.04 -8.50 22.01
N GLY A 95 -6.76 -8.93 23.25
CA GLY A 95 -7.37 -8.39 24.45
C GLY A 95 -6.57 -7.27 25.13
N ALA A 96 -5.27 -7.16 24.81
CA ALA A 96 -4.40 -6.11 25.36
C ALA A 96 -4.63 -4.78 24.65
N LEU A 97 -4.88 -3.71 25.41
CA LEU A 97 -5.02 -2.36 24.88
C LEU A 97 -3.75 -1.54 25.14
N GLU A 98 -3.28 -0.85 24.12
CA GLU A 98 -2.17 0.10 24.18
C GLU A 98 -2.64 1.51 23.86
N SER A 99 -1.94 2.52 24.38
CA SER A 99 -2.26 3.92 24.13
C SER A 99 -1.79 4.33 22.73
N PHE A 100 -2.69 4.83 21.89
CA PHE A 100 -2.38 5.31 20.55
C PHE A 100 -2.87 6.75 20.34
N SER A 101 -2.03 7.57 19.72
CA SER A 101 -2.41 8.90 19.25
C SER A 101 -2.23 8.98 17.74
N GLN A 102 -3.19 9.56 17.03
CA GLN A 102 -3.05 9.78 15.60
C GLN A 102 -2.03 10.89 15.29
N SER A 103 -1.73 11.77 16.25
CA SER A 103 -0.66 12.78 16.12
C SER A 103 0.72 12.18 15.90
N SER A 104 0.91 10.89 16.20
CA SER A 104 2.15 10.14 15.96
C SER A 104 2.18 9.34 14.64
N GLY A 105 1.09 9.31 13.86
CA GLY A 105 0.99 8.42 12.71
C GLY A 105 0.11 8.95 11.57
N LEU A 106 0.76 9.58 10.58
CA LEU A 106 0.50 9.43 9.14
C LEU A 106 -0.98 9.24 8.72
N LEU A 107 -1.76 10.32 8.64
CA LEU A 107 -2.88 10.38 7.69
C LEU A 107 -3.27 11.83 7.34
N GLU A 108 -2.31 12.70 7.04
CA GLU A 108 -2.60 13.93 6.28
C GLU A 108 -2.76 13.62 4.79
N SER A 109 -3.62 12.66 4.43
CA SER A 109 -4.13 12.62 3.06
C SER A 109 -5.28 13.61 3.00
N LYS A 110 -5.01 14.80 2.45
CA LYS A 110 -6.05 15.69 1.88
C LYS A 110 -7.02 14.93 0.96
N GLU A 111 -6.64 13.75 0.46
CA GLU A 111 -7.49 12.88 -0.35
C GLU A 111 -8.47 12.00 0.45
N PHE A 112 -8.14 11.47 1.65
CA PHE A 112 -9.19 10.90 2.52
C PHE A 112 -10.14 11.99 3.04
N ILE A 113 -9.64 13.22 3.18
CA ILE A 113 -10.43 14.40 3.56
C ILE A 113 -11.52 14.74 2.52
N HIS A 114 -11.41 14.24 1.28
CA HIS A 114 -12.47 14.39 0.28
C HIS A 114 -13.65 13.44 0.44
N LEU A 115 -13.52 12.35 1.21
CA LEU A 115 -14.64 11.45 1.48
C LEU A 115 -15.49 11.87 2.70
N ASP A 116 -14.92 12.58 3.68
CA ASP A 116 -15.73 13.15 4.77
C ASP A 116 -14.98 14.26 5.56
N GLY A 117 -14.96 15.48 5.01
CA GLY A 117 -14.14 16.60 5.49
C GLY A 117 -14.44 17.15 6.89
N ARG A 118 -15.36 16.56 7.67
CA ARG A 118 -15.76 17.07 9.00
C ARG A 118 -15.19 16.28 10.20
N PHE A 119 -14.60 15.10 9.99
CA PHE A 119 -14.22 14.22 11.11
C PHE A 119 -12.77 14.36 11.60
N PHE A 120 -11.83 14.77 10.75
CA PHE A 120 -10.40 14.59 11.00
C PHE A 120 -9.82 15.44 12.15
N TYR A 121 -10.15 16.73 12.22
CA TYR A 121 -9.49 17.64 13.17
C TYR A 121 -9.85 17.41 14.65
N LYS A 122 -11.00 16.79 14.94
CA LYS A 122 -11.41 16.50 16.33
C LYS A 122 -10.80 15.20 16.86
N GLU A 123 -10.41 14.28 16.00
CA GLU A 123 -9.91 12.95 16.39
C GLU A 123 -8.38 12.89 16.42
N ALA A 124 -7.70 13.71 15.62
CA ALA A 124 -6.23 13.75 15.54
C ALA A 124 -5.51 14.07 16.86
N ARG A 125 -6.20 14.67 17.84
CA ARG A 125 -5.67 15.00 19.18
C ARG A 125 -6.15 14.05 20.29
N LYS A 126 -6.99 13.06 19.97
CA LYS A 126 -7.49 12.10 20.95
C LYS A 126 -6.45 11.01 21.18
N VAL A 127 -6.36 10.57 22.43
CA VAL A 127 -5.64 9.35 22.80
C VAL A 127 -6.65 8.22 22.88
N PHE A 128 -6.44 7.19 22.06
CA PHE A 128 -7.26 5.99 21.98
C PHE A 128 -6.58 4.88 22.78
N GLY A 129 -7.38 3.93 23.29
CA GLY A 129 -6.87 2.62 23.67
C GLY A 129 -7.11 1.67 22.51
N ILE A 130 -6.08 1.21 21.81
CA ILE A 130 -6.21 0.35 20.63
C ILE A 130 -5.68 -1.05 20.94
N ALA A 131 -6.30 -2.08 20.36
CA ALA A 131 -5.82 -3.45 20.50
C ALA A 131 -4.36 -3.57 20.02
N ARG A 132 -3.52 -4.21 20.83
CA ARG A 132 -2.10 -4.41 20.54
C ARG A 132 -1.87 -5.18 19.24
N ALA A 133 -2.75 -6.13 18.92
CA ALA A 133 -2.73 -6.83 17.65
C ALA A 133 -2.80 -5.87 16.45
N VAL A 134 -3.68 -4.86 16.50
CA VAL A 134 -3.80 -3.86 15.42
C VAL A 134 -2.50 -3.07 15.25
N LEU A 135 -1.85 -2.68 16.34
CA LEU A 135 -0.57 -1.97 16.28
C LEU A 135 0.55 -2.85 15.70
N LYS A 136 0.69 -4.09 16.16
CA LYS A 136 1.70 -5.02 15.63
C LYS A 136 1.54 -5.25 14.13
N VAL A 137 0.31 -5.45 13.65
CA VAL A 137 0.03 -5.62 12.22
C VAL A 137 0.32 -4.33 11.45
N ALA A 138 -0.02 -3.16 11.99
CA ALA A 138 0.33 -1.88 11.37
C ALA A 138 1.84 -1.64 11.29
N ASP A 139 2.60 -2.01 12.33
CA ASP A 139 4.06 -1.91 12.35
C ASP A 139 4.70 -2.85 11.33
N ALA A 140 4.15 -4.06 11.17
CA ALA A 140 4.59 -4.99 10.13
C ALA A 140 4.34 -4.41 8.72
N PHE A 141 3.19 -3.76 8.51
CA PHE A 141 2.87 -3.09 7.25
C PHE A 141 3.91 -2.00 6.92
N ASP A 142 4.26 -1.18 7.91
CA ASP A 142 5.28 -0.15 7.77
C ASP A 142 6.66 -0.75 7.45
N GLY A 143 6.99 -1.89 8.07
CA GLY A 143 8.21 -2.64 7.78
C GLY A 143 8.29 -3.18 6.35
N PHE A 144 7.16 -3.51 5.73
CA PHE A 144 7.12 -4.08 4.37
C PHE A 144 7.06 -3.04 3.26
N THR A 145 6.30 -1.97 3.47
CA THR A 145 6.03 -0.91 2.48
C THR A 145 7.13 0.12 2.37
N ARG A 146 8.04 0.15 3.35
CA ARG A 146 9.14 1.10 3.39
C ARG A 146 10.22 0.76 2.35
N VAL A 147 10.29 1.60 1.33
CA VAL A 147 11.25 1.52 0.22
C VAL A 147 12.12 2.78 0.16
N ARG A 148 13.35 2.63 -0.30
CA ARG A 148 14.28 3.75 -0.50
C ARG A 148 14.19 4.21 -1.94
N ILE A 149 13.81 5.48 -2.17
CA ILE A 149 13.78 6.10 -3.49
C ILE A 149 14.75 7.29 -3.45
N GLY A 150 15.85 7.16 -4.19
CA GLY A 150 17.00 8.05 -4.06
C GLY A 150 17.57 8.05 -2.63
N GLU A 151 17.65 9.21 -2.02
CA GLU A 151 18.19 9.38 -0.66
C GLU A 151 17.13 9.30 0.45
N ARG A 152 15.85 9.19 0.10
CA ARG A 152 14.74 9.26 1.06
C ARG A 152 14.00 7.93 1.18
N TRP A 153 13.42 7.71 2.35
CA TRP A 153 12.54 6.57 2.61
C TRP A 153 11.09 6.97 2.40
N TYR A 154 10.37 6.15 1.65
CA TYR A 154 8.96 6.30 1.40
C TYR A 154 8.22 5.01 1.75
N HIS A 155 6.98 5.15 2.16
CA HIS A 155 6.01 4.06 2.14
C HIS A 155 5.33 4.05 0.78
N VAL A 156 5.41 2.93 0.08
CA VAL A 156 4.79 2.73 -1.23
C VAL A 156 3.90 1.52 -1.15
N PHE A 157 2.64 1.59 -1.61
CA PHE A 157 1.78 0.41 -1.73
C PHE A 157 0.60 0.65 -2.66
N VAL A 158 0.01 -0.42 -3.16
CA VAL A 158 -1.22 -0.44 -3.94
C VAL A 158 -2.35 -0.96 -3.07
N ASP A 159 -3.47 -0.25 -3.10
CA ASP A 159 -4.76 -0.71 -2.58
C ASP A 159 -5.81 -0.67 -3.71
N VAL A 160 -6.81 -1.53 -3.61
CA VAL A 160 -7.87 -1.71 -4.61
C VAL A 160 -9.22 -1.56 -3.95
N GLU A 161 -10.20 -1.03 -4.69
CA GLU A 161 -11.52 -0.70 -4.14
C GLU A 161 -12.32 -1.96 -3.80
N ASP A 162 -12.30 -2.95 -4.70
CA ASP A 162 -12.86 -4.27 -4.43
C ASP A 162 -11.75 -5.26 -4.07
N ARG A 163 -11.44 -5.33 -2.77
CA ARG A 163 -10.52 -6.33 -2.23
C ARG A 163 -11.07 -7.75 -2.37
N THR A 164 -12.38 -7.97 -2.39
CA THR A 164 -12.90 -9.35 -2.55
C THR A 164 -12.72 -9.90 -3.96
N ALA A 165 -12.67 -9.02 -4.97
CA ALA A 165 -12.31 -9.36 -6.35
C ALA A 165 -10.79 -9.39 -6.59
N ALA A 166 -9.99 -8.83 -5.67
CA ALA A 166 -8.55 -8.82 -5.77
C ALA A 166 -7.99 -10.22 -5.48
N GLY A 167 -7.21 -10.75 -6.42
CA GLY A 167 -6.40 -11.96 -6.19
C GLY A 167 -5.19 -11.67 -5.31
N ASP A 168 -4.00 -12.02 -5.79
CA ASP A 168 -2.74 -11.87 -5.05
C ASP A 168 -2.27 -10.39 -4.92
N LEU A 169 -2.96 -9.60 -4.10
CA LEU A 169 -2.62 -8.19 -3.83
C LEU A 169 -1.23 -8.05 -3.17
N TRP A 170 -0.84 -9.04 -2.36
CA TRP A 170 0.51 -9.14 -1.83
C TRP A 170 1.55 -9.22 -2.95
N GLY A 171 1.38 -10.14 -3.90
CA GLY A 171 2.31 -10.35 -5.02
C GLY A 171 2.44 -9.11 -5.92
N VAL A 172 1.36 -8.34 -6.10
CA VAL A 172 1.42 -7.03 -6.77
C VAL A 172 2.31 -6.07 -5.97
N ASN A 173 2.04 -5.91 -4.68
CA ASN A 173 2.81 -5.01 -3.83
C ASN A 173 4.28 -5.42 -3.69
N GLU A 174 4.57 -6.72 -3.58
CA GLU A 174 5.94 -7.26 -3.55
C GLU A 174 6.72 -6.93 -4.82
N ARG A 175 6.07 -6.96 -5.98
CA ARG A 175 6.68 -6.55 -7.25
C ARG A 175 6.89 -5.04 -7.32
N VAL A 176 5.92 -4.24 -6.84
CA VAL A 176 6.04 -2.78 -6.76
C VAL A 176 7.22 -2.39 -5.88
N TRP A 177 7.34 -2.93 -4.67
CA TRP A 177 8.41 -2.58 -3.73
C TRP A 177 9.80 -2.92 -4.26
N ARG A 178 9.95 -4.07 -4.94
CA ARG A 178 11.23 -4.48 -5.55
C ARG A 178 11.73 -3.53 -6.63
N ARG A 179 10.82 -2.80 -7.30
CA ARG A 179 11.15 -1.91 -8.43
C ARG A 179 11.06 -0.44 -8.07
N ALA A 180 10.34 -0.07 -7.02
CA ALA A 180 10.08 1.33 -6.66
C ALA A 180 11.34 2.20 -6.52
N SER A 181 12.46 1.65 -6.06
CA SER A 181 13.73 2.39 -5.93
C SER A 181 14.32 2.86 -7.26
N ASN A 182 13.96 2.20 -8.36
CA ASN A 182 14.58 2.35 -9.67
C ASN A 182 13.65 3.02 -10.68
N LEU A 183 12.46 3.45 -10.26
CA LEU A 183 11.43 4.01 -11.13
C LEU A 183 11.12 5.44 -10.74
N GLY A 184 10.98 6.31 -11.74
CA GLY A 184 10.34 7.61 -11.60
C GLY A 184 8.86 7.45 -11.24
N GLY A 185 8.25 8.53 -10.72
CA GLY A 185 6.87 8.49 -10.22
C GLY A 185 5.85 8.03 -11.26
N LEU A 186 6.00 8.46 -12.52
CA LEU A 186 5.11 8.05 -13.61
C LEU A 186 5.29 6.57 -13.99
N ALA A 187 6.54 6.12 -14.11
CA ALA A 187 6.85 4.72 -14.39
C ALA A 187 6.33 3.80 -13.27
N LEU A 188 6.48 4.21 -12.00
CA LEU A 188 5.94 3.49 -10.86
C LEU A 188 4.41 3.40 -10.90
N LEU A 189 3.72 4.49 -11.23
CA LEU A 189 2.25 4.53 -11.38
C LEU A 189 1.77 3.56 -12.47
N LEU A 190 2.37 3.63 -13.66
CA LEU A 190 2.00 2.76 -14.78
C LEU A 190 2.36 1.30 -14.53
N TYR A 191 3.45 1.05 -13.80
CA TYR A 191 3.86 -0.31 -13.44
C TYR A 191 2.86 -0.92 -12.46
N ALA A 192 2.50 -0.19 -11.40
CA ALA A 192 1.46 -0.59 -10.46
C ALA A 192 0.12 -0.86 -11.17
N ALA A 193 -0.33 0.07 -12.02
CA ALA A 193 -1.57 -0.10 -12.78
C ALA A 193 -1.53 -1.32 -13.72
N SER A 194 -0.42 -1.53 -14.42
CA SER A 194 -0.24 -2.68 -15.31
C SER A 194 -0.26 -4.01 -14.56
N LEU A 195 0.34 -4.06 -13.36
CA LEU A 195 0.25 -5.23 -12.49
C LEU A 195 -1.18 -5.51 -12.05
N VAL A 196 -1.94 -4.48 -11.65
CA VAL A 196 -3.36 -4.61 -11.28
C VAL A 196 -4.19 -5.16 -12.46
N VAL A 197 -4.00 -4.63 -13.67
CA VAL A 197 -4.66 -5.12 -14.89
C VAL A 197 -4.37 -6.60 -15.14
N LEU A 198 -3.10 -6.99 -15.01
CA LEU A 198 -2.65 -8.34 -15.39
C LEU A 198 -2.92 -9.39 -14.31
N LYS A 199 -2.88 -9.01 -13.02
CA LYS A 199 -2.93 -9.94 -11.88
C LYS A 199 -4.23 -9.88 -11.09
N LEU A 200 -4.89 -8.73 -11.04
CA LEU A 200 -6.09 -8.51 -10.24
C LEU A 200 -7.32 -8.21 -11.12
N GLY A 201 -7.31 -8.63 -12.38
CA GLY A 201 -8.48 -8.51 -13.26
C GLY A 201 -8.86 -7.09 -13.68
N GLY A 202 -8.02 -6.08 -13.39
CA GLY A 202 -8.33 -4.69 -13.75
C GLY A 202 -9.32 -3.99 -12.81
N VAL A 203 -9.39 -4.41 -11.55
CA VAL A 203 -10.14 -3.71 -10.50
C VAL A 203 -9.55 -2.32 -10.26
N SER A 204 -10.41 -1.32 -10.02
CA SER A 204 -9.99 0.04 -9.66
C SER A 204 -9.11 0.05 -8.41
N GLY A 205 -8.08 0.89 -8.41
CA GLY A 205 -7.16 0.99 -7.30
C GLY A 205 -6.38 2.30 -7.28
N ARG A 206 -5.59 2.46 -6.22
CA ARG A 206 -4.76 3.65 -5.97
C ARG A 206 -3.33 3.23 -5.63
N LEU A 207 -2.36 4.00 -6.11
CA LEU A 207 -0.98 3.94 -5.67
C LEU A 207 -0.79 4.96 -4.54
N PHE A 208 -0.37 4.48 -3.38
CA PHE A 208 0.02 5.29 -2.25
C PHE A 208 1.52 5.47 -2.24
N VAL A 209 1.98 6.72 -2.16
CA VAL A 209 3.40 7.07 -1.96
C VAL A 209 3.46 8.14 -0.88
N GLY A 210 4.20 7.90 0.20
CA GLY A 210 4.30 8.84 1.30
C GLY A 210 5.65 8.86 2.00
N GLY A 211 6.08 10.05 2.43
CA GLY A 211 7.32 10.25 3.18
C GLY A 211 7.07 11.12 4.40
N GLY A 212 7.58 10.73 5.57
CA GLY A 212 7.32 11.46 6.82
C GLY A 212 5.87 11.30 7.28
N SER A 213 5.08 12.39 7.32
CA SER A 213 3.68 12.42 7.80
C SER A 213 2.61 12.48 6.70
N TYR A 214 3.02 12.46 5.42
CA TYR A 214 2.14 12.71 4.27
C TYR A 214 2.13 11.53 3.30
N TYR A 215 0.94 11.20 2.80
CA TYR A 215 0.72 10.26 1.69
C TYR A 215 0.00 10.98 0.54
N THR A 216 0.42 10.66 -0.68
CA THR A 216 -0.34 10.92 -1.90
C THR A 216 -0.98 9.60 -2.34
N ALA A 217 -2.26 9.61 -2.67
CA ALA A 217 -3.03 8.46 -3.14
C ALA A 217 -3.51 8.70 -4.59
N THR A 218 -2.68 8.34 -5.56
CA THR A 218 -2.98 8.57 -6.97
C THR A 218 -3.81 7.43 -7.54
N ALA A 219 -4.94 7.75 -8.18
CA ALA A 219 -5.75 6.76 -8.89
C ALA A 219 -4.94 6.08 -10.01
N LEU A 220 -5.04 4.75 -10.09
CA LEU A 220 -4.40 3.97 -11.14
C LEU A 220 -5.22 4.07 -12.43
N PRO A 221 -4.61 4.30 -13.61
CA PRO A 221 -5.31 4.32 -14.91
C PRO A 221 -5.66 2.90 -15.40
N VAL A 222 -6.35 2.12 -14.55
CA VAL A 222 -6.62 0.69 -14.76
C VAL A 222 -7.58 0.47 -15.92
N GLU A 223 -8.62 1.29 -16.05
CA GLU A 223 -9.61 1.16 -17.13
C GLU A 223 -8.96 1.32 -18.51
N ALA A 224 -8.18 2.38 -18.69
CA ALA A 224 -7.45 2.63 -19.93
C ALA A 224 -6.51 1.46 -20.26
N LEU A 225 -5.67 1.04 -19.30
CA LEU A 225 -4.73 -0.07 -19.50
C LEU A 225 -5.42 -1.43 -19.67
N SER A 226 -6.61 -1.64 -19.10
CA SER A 226 -7.39 -2.88 -19.27
C SER A 226 -7.84 -3.08 -20.71
N ARG A 227 -8.12 -1.99 -21.43
CA ARG A 227 -8.41 -2.03 -22.88
C ARG A 227 -7.14 -2.30 -23.70
N MET A 228 -5.97 -2.19 -23.09
CA MET A 228 -4.65 -2.22 -23.74
C MET A 228 -3.73 -3.24 -23.04
N ARG A 229 -4.25 -4.44 -22.75
CA ARG A 229 -3.52 -5.48 -21.97
C ARG A 229 -2.13 -5.83 -22.53
N ARG A 230 -1.93 -5.74 -23.85
CA ARG A 230 -0.62 -5.93 -24.50
C ARG A 230 0.40 -4.88 -24.06
N VAL A 231 -0.02 -3.61 -23.97
CA VAL A 231 0.80 -2.50 -23.48
C VAL A 231 1.11 -2.67 -21.99
N ALA A 232 0.13 -3.08 -21.19
CA ALA A 232 0.36 -3.40 -19.78
C ALA A 232 1.40 -4.52 -19.62
N ARG A 233 1.32 -5.58 -20.44
CA ARG A 233 2.30 -6.67 -20.44
C ARG A 233 3.68 -6.21 -20.90
N PHE A 234 3.76 -5.49 -22.02
CA PHE A 234 5.00 -4.86 -22.51
C PHE A 234 5.68 -4.06 -21.40
N PHE A 235 4.94 -3.20 -20.72
CA PHE A 235 5.50 -2.31 -19.70
C PHE A 235 5.99 -3.07 -18.46
N VAL A 236 5.25 -4.11 -18.03
CA VAL A 236 5.69 -4.98 -16.94
C VAL A 236 6.97 -5.73 -17.29
N GLU A 237 7.06 -6.33 -18.47
CA GLU A 237 8.29 -7.03 -18.90
C GLU A 237 9.48 -6.07 -19.00
N LEU A 238 9.25 -4.85 -19.51
CA LEU A 238 10.28 -3.83 -19.67
C LEU A 238 10.84 -3.34 -18.32
N VAL A 239 9.96 -3.13 -17.33
CA VAL A 239 10.37 -2.75 -15.96
C VAL A 239 11.12 -3.91 -15.29
N GLU A 240 10.64 -5.13 -15.47
CA GLU A 240 11.25 -6.31 -14.85
C GLU A 240 12.61 -6.67 -15.47
N SER A 241 12.83 -6.30 -16.73
CA SER A 241 14.13 -6.44 -17.38
C SER A 241 15.15 -5.36 -16.95
N GLY A 242 14.72 -4.33 -16.22
CA GLY A 242 15.58 -3.21 -15.84
C GLY A 242 16.06 -2.39 -17.04
N SER A 243 15.21 -2.27 -18.07
CA SER A 243 15.56 -1.58 -19.32
C SER A 243 15.66 -0.06 -19.14
N ASP A 244 16.61 0.56 -19.84
CA ASP A 244 16.75 2.02 -19.91
C ASP A 244 15.58 2.69 -20.67
N TYR A 245 14.76 1.91 -21.39
CA TYR A 245 13.61 2.41 -22.13
C TYR A 245 12.34 2.59 -21.26
N VAL A 246 12.39 2.28 -19.97
CA VAL A 246 11.23 2.35 -19.06
C VAL A 246 10.65 3.76 -18.98
N GLU A 247 11.46 4.79 -18.73
CA GLU A 247 10.94 6.17 -18.59
C GLU A 247 10.39 6.74 -19.92
N PRO A 248 11.08 6.58 -21.08
CA PRO A 248 10.51 6.93 -22.38
C PRO A 248 9.19 6.20 -22.67
N ALA A 249 9.11 4.90 -22.38
CA ALA A 249 7.90 4.11 -22.56
C ALA A 249 6.77 4.59 -21.66
N ALA A 250 7.05 4.89 -20.38
CA ALA A 250 6.08 5.41 -19.42
C ALA A 250 5.47 6.73 -19.91
N SER A 251 6.32 7.66 -20.35
CA SER A 251 5.89 8.94 -20.91
C SER A 251 5.02 8.79 -22.16
N ALA A 252 5.40 7.88 -23.08
CA ALA A 252 4.63 7.60 -24.28
C ALA A 252 3.25 6.97 -23.97
N ILE A 253 3.20 6.00 -23.06
CA ILE A 253 1.96 5.34 -22.62
C ILE A 253 1.05 6.36 -21.95
N TRP A 254 1.57 7.18 -21.04
CA TRP A 254 0.79 8.20 -20.36
C TRP A 254 0.22 9.23 -21.33
N SER A 255 1.02 9.71 -22.28
CA SER A 255 0.56 10.64 -23.32
C SER A 255 -0.62 10.05 -24.11
N ALA A 256 -0.55 8.77 -24.48
CA ALA A 256 -1.63 8.09 -25.19
C ALA A 256 -2.90 7.95 -24.33
N ILE A 257 -2.76 7.64 -23.03
CA ILE A 257 -3.88 7.55 -22.09
C ILE A 257 -4.55 8.93 -21.92
N SER A 258 -3.78 9.96 -21.57
CA SER A 258 -4.32 11.30 -21.30
C SER A 258 -4.98 11.93 -22.52
N LEU A 259 -4.45 11.72 -23.73
CA LEU A 259 -5.10 12.21 -24.95
C LEU A 259 -6.44 11.48 -25.21
N SER A 260 -6.54 10.18 -24.89
CA SER A 260 -7.78 9.44 -25.07
C SER A 260 -8.91 9.90 -24.13
N GLU A 261 -8.58 10.44 -22.96
CA GLU A 261 -9.53 10.99 -21.99
C GLU A 261 -10.05 12.38 -22.41
N VAL A 262 -9.17 13.23 -22.95
CA VAL A 262 -9.52 14.62 -23.34
C VAL A 262 -10.47 14.69 -24.55
N TYR A 263 -10.41 13.72 -25.47
CA TYR A 263 -11.27 13.70 -26.67
C TYR A 263 -12.51 12.81 -26.54
N GLY A 264 -12.84 12.33 -25.33
CA GLY A 264 -13.91 11.36 -25.06
C GLY A 264 -15.32 11.92 -24.83
N GLU A 265 -15.49 13.24 -24.69
CA GLU A 265 -16.82 13.84 -24.47
C GLU A 265 -17.51 14.19 -25.81
N GLY A 266 -18.18 13.20 -26.40
CA GLY A 266 -19.06 13.44 -27.54
C GLY A 266 -19.41 12.18 -28.35
N GLY A 267 -20.45 11.46 -27.94
CA GLY A 267 -21.15 10.51 -28.81
C GLY A 267 -20.39 9.24 -29.20
N GLY A 268 -20.30 8.28 -28.27
CA GLY A 268 -20.48 6.85 -28.60
C GLY A 268 -19.40 6.10 -29.39
N ARG A 269 -18.24 6.68 -29.69
CA ARG A 269 -17.03 5.92 -30.06
C ARG A 269 -15.80 6.57 -29.46
N TRP A 270 -15.26 5.95 -28.41
CA TRP A 270 -13.88 6.18 -27.98
C TRP A 270 -12.96 5.95 -29.18
N ARG A 271 -12.57 7.00 -29.89
CA ARG A 271 -11.41 6.93 -30.74
C ARG A 271 -10.23 6.98 -29.77
N VAL A 272 -9.71 5.81 -29.39
CA VAL A 272 -8.33 5.71 -28.93
C VAL A 272 -7.48 6.13 -30.12
N ALA A 273 -7.42 7.43 -30.39
CA ALA A 273 -6.67 8.01 -31.49
C ALA A 273 -5.19 7.91 -31.08
N GLU A 274 -4.62 6.75 -31.38
CA GLU A 274 -3.42 6.58 -32.19
C GLU A 274 -2.27 7.60 -32.08
N ASP A 275 -2.03 8.26 -30.95
CA ASP A 275 -0.68 8.79 -30.66
C ASP A 275 0.25 7.71 -30.07
N TRP A 276 0.05 6.48 -30.56
CA TRP A 276 0.99 5.37 -30.41
C TRP A 276 2.30 5.63 -31.13
N GLY A 277 2.37 6.65 -31.98
CA GLY A 277 3.58 7.05 -32.69
C GLY A 277 4.78 7.16 -31.74
N ARG A 278 4.58 7.72 -30.53
CA ARG A 278 5.63 7.81 -29.51
C ARG A 278 6.02 6.44 -28.94
N LEU A 279 5.06 5.57 -28.65
CA LEU A 279 5.36 4.23 -28.14
C LEU A 279 6.05 3.36 -29.21
N TYR A 280 5.61 3.46 -30.47
CA TYR A 280 6.26 2.81 -31.60
C TYR A 280 7.64 3.37 -31.89
N GLN A 281 7.87 4.68 -31.68
CA GLN A 281 9.22 5.26 -31.74
C GLN A 281 10.14 4.67 -30.68
N VAL A 282 9.65 4.48 -29.44
CA VAL A 282 10.40 3.77 -28.39
C VAL A 282 10.70 2.33 -28.83
N ALA A 283 9.69 1.57 -29.26
CA ALA A 283 9.88 0.20 -29.72
C ALA A 283 10.82 0.08 -30.94
N ARG A 284 10.76 1.02 -31.88
CA ARG A 284 11.67 1.09 -33.03
C ARG A 284 13.10 1.39 -32.58
N SER A 285 13.27 2.26 -31.59
CA SER A 285 14.59 2.57 -31.02
C SER A 285 15.18 1.36 -30.31
N MET A 286 14.35 0.57 -29.61
CA MET A 286 14.75 -0.71 -29.04
C MET A 286 15.18 -1.69 -30.13
N LEU A 287 14.37 -1.89 -31.19
CA LEU A 287 14.69 -2.80 -32.31
C LEU A 287 15.95 -2.38 -33.09
N ALA A 288 16.26 -1.08 -33.12
CA ALA A 288 17.48 -0.57 -33.73
C ALA A 288 18.73 -0.71 -32.83
N SER A 289 18.56 -1.05 -31.54
CA SER A 289 19.67 -1.33 -30.64
C SER A 289 20.43 -2.58 -31.08
N ARG A 290 21.76 -2.52 -31.03
CA ARG A 290 22.63 -3.65 -31.40
C ARG A 290 22.45 -4.87 -30.48
N TRP A 291 22.04 -4.65 -29.23
CA TRP A 291 21.93 -5.70 -28.21
C TRP A 291 20.68 -5.47 -27.39
N LEU A 292 19.61 -6.20 -27.72
CA LEU A 292 18.45 -6.32 -26.85
C LEU A 292 18.67 -7.44 -25.84
N SER A 293 18.42 -7.14 -24.56
CA SER A 293 18.33 -8.16 -23.52
C SER A 293 17.15 -9.10 -23.79
N GLU A 294 17.17 -10.29 -23.21
CA GLU A 294 16.06 -11.25 -23.35
C GLU A 294 14.73 -10.68 -22.83
N GLY A 295 14.78 -9.92 -21.73
CA GLY A 295 13.59 -9.27 -21.17
C GLY A 295 13.02 -8.17 -22.09
N GLU A 296 13.87 -7.39 -22.75
CA GLU A 296 13.42 -6.40 -23.73
C GLU A 296 12.82 -7.05 -24.97
N ARG A 297 13.33 -8.22 -25.41
CA ARG A 297 12.71 -8.99 -26.49
C ARG A 297 11.31 -9.47 -26.08
N ARG A 298 11.17 -10.07 -24.89
CA ARG A 298 9.86 -10.47 -24.36
C ARG A 298 8.89 -9.30 -24.24
N ALA A 299 9.37 -8.12 -23.85
CA ALA A 299 8.56 -6.91 -23.84
C ALA A 299 8.05 -6.60 -25.25
N LEU A 300 8.93 -6.50 -26.25
CA LEU A 300 8.55 -6.22 -27.63
C LEU A 300 7.60 -7.28 -28.20
N ASP A 301 7.84 -8.56 -27.92
CA ASP A 301 6.95 -9.65 -28.33
C ASP A 301 5.55 -9.49 -27.73
N ALA A 302 5.46 -9.08 -26.46
CA ALA A 302 4.18 -8.77 -25.82
C ALA A 302 3.45 -7.57 -26.44
N LEU A 303 4.20 -6.57 -26.92
CA LEU A 303 3.63 -5.39 -27.57
C LEU A 303 3.07 -5.72 -28.97
N PHE A 304 3.85 -6.42 -29.78
CA PHE A 304 3.50 -6.72 -31.17
C PHE A 304 2.66 -8.00 -31.34
N GLY A 305 2.58 -8.84 -30.31
CA GLY A 305 1.78 -10.07 -30.32
C GLY A 305 2.47 -11.23 -31.03
N TYR A 306 3.80 -11.36 -30.90
CA TYR A 306 4.57 -12.51 -31.40
C TYR A 306 4.57 -13.71 -30.41
N ALA A 307 3.74 -13.65 -29.37
CA ALA A 307 3.62 -14.67 -28.32
C ALA A 307 2.32 -15.46 -28.43
#